data_AF-A0AA49GAJ3-F1
#
_entry.id   AF-A0AA49GAJ3-F1
#
_cell.length_a   1.000
_cell.length_b   1.000
_cell.length_c   1.000
_cell.angle_alpha   90.00
_cell.angle_beta   90.00
_cell.angle_gamma   90.00
#
_symmetry.space_group_name_H-M   'P 1'
#
loop_
_entity.id
_entity.type
_entity.pdbx_description
1 polymer ?
#
loop_
_entity_poly.entity_id
_entity_poly.type
_entity_poly.pdbx_seq_one_letter_code
_entity_poly.pdbx_strand_id
1 'polypeptide(L)' 'METREMHMHTGVSEKFAGKGLGKKLVMKSVEYARENNVKIIPLCPFAKKVFDTTKEIQDVKS' A
#
# COMPACT_ATOMS: atom_id res chain seq x y z
N MET A 1 -18.93 -5.91 14.95
CA MET A 1 -17.51 -5.53 14.96
C MET A 1 -17.23 -4.83 13.66
N GLU A 2 -16.77 -3.59 13.69
CA GLU A 2 -16.51 -2.78 12.49
C GLU A 2 -15.06 -3.03 12.06
N THR A 3 -14.85 -3.57 10.86
CA THR A 3 -13.51 -3.76 10.29
C THR A 3 -12.93 -2.40 9.91
N ARG A 4 -11.70 -2.10 10.37
CA ARG A 4 -11.00 -0.87 10.00
C ARG A 4 -10.27 -1.06 8.68
N GLU A 5 -10.72 -0.34 7.66
CA GLU A 5 -10.24 -0.44 6.30
C GLU A 5 -9.58 0.86 5.84
N MET A 6 -8.41 0.75 5.19
CA MET A 6 -7.65 1.86 4.63
C MET A 6 -7.69 1.79 3.10
N HIS A 7 -8.36 2.77 2.47
CA HIS A 7 -8.35 2.92 1.02
C HIS A 7 -7.07 3.62 0.54
N MET A 8 -6.35 2.99 -0.38
CA MET A 8 -5.02 3.48 -0.75
C MET A 8 -4.99 4.11 -2.14
N HIS A 9 -4.51 5.35 -2.20
CA HIS A 9 -4.09 6.06 -3.42
C HIS A 9 -2.61 6.44 -3.30
N THR A 10 -1.85 6.28 -4.38
CA THR A 10 -0.42 6.62 -4.40
C THR A 10 -0.13 7.56 -5.56
N GLY A 11 0.34 8.76 -5.24
CA GLY A 11 0.78 9.76 -6.21
C GLY A 11 2.27 10.03 -6.06
N VAL A 12 2.99 10.07 -7.18
CA VAL A 12 4.39 10.50 -7.25
C VAL A 12 4.49 11.52 -8.37
N SER A 13 5.03 12.71 -8.08
CA SER A 13 5.28 13.70 -9.14
C SER A 13 6.26 13.14 -10.15
N GLU A 14 6.01 13.40 -11.44
CA GLU A 14 6.84 12.93 -12.56
C GLU A 14 8.32 13.32 -12.42
N LYS A 15 8.60 14.45 -11.75
CA LYS A 15 9.97 14.90 -11.41
C LYS A 15 10.77 13.87 -10.61
N PHE A 16 10.08 12.92 -9.97
CA PHE A 16 10.68 11.84 -9.17
C PHE A 16 10.40 10.44 -9.74
N ALA A 17 9.95 10.34 -10.99
CA ALA A 17 9.79 9.06 -11.68
C ALA A 17 11.13 8.29 -11.72
N GLY A 18 11.06 6.96 -11.77
CA GLY A 18 12.24 6.08 -11.80
C GLY A 18 12.99 5.93 -10.46
N LYS A 19 12.69 6.71 -9.43
CA LYS A 19 13.37 6.65 -8.12
C LYS A 19 12.78 5.64 -7.12
N GLY A 20 11.80 4.84 -7.55
CA GLY A 20 11.14 3.83 -6.71
C GLY A 20 10.32 4.38 -5.54
N LEU A 21 9.99 5.68 -5.53
CA LEU A 21 9.29 6.32 -4.41
C LEU A 21 7.89 5.76 -4.18
N GLY A 22 7.16 5.39 -5.24
CA GLY A 22 5.83 4.79 -5.10
C GLY A 22 5.85 3.52 -4.25
N LYS A 23 6.84 2.63 -4.46
CA LYS A 23 6.98 1.41 -3.66
C LYS A 23 7.29 1.74 -2.20
N LYS A 24 8.18 2.71 -1.95
CA LYS A 24 8.51 3.15 -0.58
C LYS A 24 7.27 3.66 0.17
N LEU A 25 6.42 4.44 -0.49
CA LEU A 25 5.16 4.92 0.08
C LEU A 25 4.24 3.75 0.45
N VAL A 26 4.04 2.79 -0.46
CA VAL A 26 3.22 1.59 -0.20
C VAL A 26 3.75 0.80 1.00
N MET A 27 5.06 0.57 1.09
CA MET A 27 5.65 -0.17 2.21
C MET A 27 5.45 0.55 3.55
N LYS A 28 5.53 1.89 3.58
CA LYS A 28 5.23 2.65 4.80
C LYS A 28 3.75 2.58 5.19
N SER A 29 2.84 2.54 4.22
CA SER A 29 1.43 2.30 4.50
C SER A 29 1.20 0.87 5.06
N VAL A 30 1.93 -0.13 4.57
CA VAL A 30 1.88 -1.50 5.11
C VAL A 30 2.36 -1.56 6.56
N GLU A 31 3.48 -0.89 6.90
CA GLU A 31 3.96 -0.80 8.28
C GLU A 31 2.90 -0.18 9.19
N TYR A 32 2.33 0.95 8.79
CA TYR A 32 1.23 1.59 9.53
C TYR A 32 0.04 0.65 9.71
N ALA A 33 -0.33 -0.10 8.67
CA ALA A 33 -1.44 -1.02 8.71
C ALA A 33 -1.23 -2.16 9.72
N ARG A 34 0.00 -2.70 9.78
CA ARG A 34 0.39 -3.72 10.77
C ARG A 34 0.31 -3.18 12.18
N GLU A 35 0.88 -2.01 12.43
CA GLU A 35 0.91 -1.38 13.76
C GLU A 35 -0.49 -1.06 14.29
N ASN A 36 -1.40 -0.66 13.40
CA ASN A 36 -2.74 -0.22 13.78
C ASN A 36 -3.82 -1.30 13.63
N ASN A 37 -3.43 -2.53 13.28
CA ASN A 37 -4.34 -3.65 13.02
C ASN A 37 -5.46 -3.29 12.03
N VAL A 38 -5.11 -2.55 10.96
CA VAL A 38 -6.03 -2.18 9.89
C VAL A 38 -5.70 -2.94 8.61
N LYS A 39 -6.73 -3.23 7.80
CA LYS A 39 -6.54 -3.87 6.50
C LYS A 39 -6.49 -2.81 5.39
N ILE A 40 -5.67 -3.05 4.38
CA ILE A 40 -5.53 -2.15 3.21
C ILE A 40 -6.37 -2.68 2.07
N ILE A 41 -7.16 -1.80 1.46
CA ILE A 41 -7.84 -2.01 0.19
C ILE A 41 -7.06 -1.26 -0.90
N PRO A 42 -6.22 -1.95 -1.70
CA PRO A 42 -5.39 -1.32 -2.70
C PRO A 42 -6.19 -1.01 -3.98
N LEU A 43 -7.05 0.01 -3.93
CA LEU A 43 -7.85 0.46 -5.08
C LEU A 43 -7.00 1.07 -6.20
N CYS A 44 -5.88 1.70 -5.85
CA CYS A 44 -4.94 2.24 -6.83
C CYS A 44 -4.28 1.10 -7.66
N PRO A 45 -4.28 1.17 -9.01
CA PRO A 45 -3.67 0.13 -9.85
C PRO A 45 -2.19 -0.10 -9.55
N PHE A 46 -1.46 0.97 -9.22
CA PHE A 46 -0.05 0.88 -8.81
C PHE A 46 0.10 0.09 -7.52
N ALA A 47 -0.68 0.45 -6.50
CA ALA A 47 -0.70 -0.26 -5.22
C ALA A 47 -1.03 -1.73 -5.40
N LYS A 48 -2.10 -2.04 -6.15
CA LYS A 48 -2.52 -3.40 -6.45
C LYS A 48 -1.38 -4.22 -7.05
N LYS A 49 -0.67 -3.66 -8.05
CA LYS A 49 0.50 -4.31 -8.65
C LYS A 49 1.62 -4.58 -7.64
N VAL A 50 1.90 -3.63 -6.73
CA VAL A 50 2.91 -3.84 -5.68
C VAL A 50 2.50 -4.98 -4.75
N PHE A 51 1.25 -5.01 -4.30
CA PHE A 51 0.72 -6.12 -3.50
C PHE A 51 0.83 -7.44 -4.27
N ASP A 52 0.29 -7.52 -5.49
CA ASP A 52 0.25 -8.77 -6.25
C ASP A 52 1.65 -9.34 -6.57
N THR A 53 2.70 -8.50 -6.59
CA THR A 53 4.09 -8.91 -6.81
C THR A 53 4.92 -9.11 -5.54
N THR A 54 4.42 -8.69 -4.37
CA THR A 54 5.15 -8.74 -3.09
C THR A 54 4.37 -9.61 -2.11
N LYS A 55 4.81 -10.87 -1.95
CA LYS A 55 4.11 -11.86 -1.12
C LYS A 55 4.17 -11.50 0.37
N GLU A 56 5.22 -10.79 0.77
CA GLU A 56 5.55 -10.44 2.15
C GLU A 56 4.58 -9.43 2.78
N ILE A 57 3.70 -8.79 1.98
CA ILE A 57 2.76 -7.77 2.45
C ILE A 57 1.29 -8.19 2.30
N GLN A 58 1.02 -9.43 1.90
CA GLN A 58 -0.34 -9.94 1.73
C GLN A 58 -1.09 -10.08 3.06
N ASP A 59 -0.39 -10.14 4.19
CA ASP A 59 -0.93 -10.24 5.54
C ASP A 59 -1.84 -9.05 5.91
N VAL A 60 -1.58 -7.86 5.35
CA VAL A 60 -2.41 -6.66 5.59
C VAL A 60 -3.39 -6.35 4.47
N LYS A 61 -3.42 -7.14 3.39
CA LYS A 61 -4.41 -6.97 2.32
C LYS A 61 -5.79 -7.41 2.83
N SER A 62 -6.82 -6.63 2.53
CA SER A 62 -8.22 -7.00 2.76
C SER A 62 -8.74 -7.97 1.71
#